data_AF-A0A946P2M0-F1
#
_entry.id   AF-A0A946P2M0-F1
#
_cell.length_a   1.000
_cell.length_b   1.000
_cell.length_c   1.000
_cell.angle_alpha   90.00
_cell.angle_beta   90.00
_cell.angle_gamma   90.00
#
_symmetry.space_group_name_H-M   'P 1'
#
loop_
_entity.id
_entity.type
_entity.pdbx_description
1 polymer ?
#
loop_
_entity_poly.entity_id
_entity_poly.type
_entity_poly.pdbx_seq_one_letter_code
_entity_poly.pdbx_strand_id
1 'polypeptide(L)'
;MVNIILQLPTEDDPWDFWLYAGDFNGDGNINVLDVISLVNLILNPTPEECNIIPEIDPCDGIFPTYYYNQDNGQCEEFITGCCGGGVFNTQQSCQDSCE
;
A
#
# COMPACT_ATOMS: atom_id res chain seq x y z
N MET A 1 -13.01 27.88 19.31
CA MET A 1 -12.33 27.70 18.02
C MET A 1 -10.86 27.47 18.33
N VAL A 2 -10.42 26.23 18.32
CA VAL A 2 -8.99 25.92 18.47
C VAL A 2 -8.46 25.76 17.06
N ASN A 3 -7.67 26.74 16.62
CA ASN A 3 -6.83 26.63 15.44
C ASN A 3 -5.65 25.75 15.82
N ILE A 4 -5.69 24.48 15.46
CA ILE A 4 -4.48 23.66 15.39
C ILE A 4 -3.87 24.00 14.04
N ILE A 5 -2.82 24.82 14.07
CA ILE A 5 -1.89 24.94 12.95
C ILE A 5 -1.24 23.56 12.84
N LEU A 6 -1.34 22.94 11.67
CA LEU A 6 -0.60 21.72 11.31
C LEU A 6 0.90 22.01 11.41
N GLN A 7 1.45 21.87 12.61
CA GLN A 7 2.88 21.75 12.79
C GLN A 7 3.18 20.29 12.49
N LEU A 8 3.87 20.03 11.37
CA LEU A 8 4.46 18.72 11.10
C LEU A 8 5.22 18.26 12.36
N PRO A 9 5.16 16.96 12.72
CA PRO A 9 5.79 16.46 13.93
C PRO A 9 7.27 16.81 13.87
N THR A 10 7.72 17.60 14.85
CA THR A 10 9.14 17.77 15.09
C THR A 10 9.68 16.41 15.52
N GLU A 11 10.79 15.95 14.94
CA GLU A 11 11.34 14.59 15.07
C GLU A 11 11.70 14.10 16.51
N ASP A 12 11.23 14.77 17.57
CA ASP A 12 11.64 14.54 18.96
C ASP A 12 10.49 14.40 19.98
N ASP A 13 9.21 14.26 19.59
CA ASP A 13 8.15 13.93 20.57
C ASP A 13 7.87 12.40 20.65
N PRO A 14 8.31 11.71 21.73
CA PRO A 14 8.10 10.28 21.89
C PRO A 14 6.62 9.87 22.08
N TRP A 15 5.70 10.84 22.23
CA TRP A 15 4.27 10.57 22.33
C TRP A 15 3.54 10.61 20.96
N ASP A 16 4.16 11.13 19.89
CA ASP A 16 3.58 11.16 18.54
C ASP A 16 3.46 9.77 17.89
N PHE A 17 4.19 8.79 18.43
CA PHE A 17 4.10 7.40 17.98
C PHE A 17 2.68 6.84 18.09
N TRP A 18 1.94 7.21 19.14
CA TRP A 18 0.58 6.71 19.37
C TRP A 18 -0.43 7.35 18.43
N LEU A 19 -0.21 8.62 18.07
CA LEU A 19 -1.05 9.31 17.09
C LEU A 19 -0.87 8.67 15.70
N TYR A 20 0.38 8.41 15.33
CA TYR A 20 0.73 7.78 14.05
C TYR A 20 0.27 6.33 13.93
N ALA A 21 0.45 5.52 14.98
CA ALA A 21 0.04 4.12 14.96
C ALA A 21 -1.49 3.91 15.01
N GLY A 22 -2.24 4.92 15.45
CA GLY A 22 -3.70 4.87 15.56
C GLY A 22 -4.47 5.48 14.39
N ASP A 23 -3.83 6.31 13.57
CA ASP A 23 -4.37 6.98 12.38
C ASP A 23 -4.23 6.06 11.15
N PHE A 24 -5.09 5.05 11.07
CA PHE A 24 -5.01 4.03 10.03
C PHE A 24 -5.45 4.53 8.66
N ASN A 25 -6.22 5.63 8.59
CA ASN A 25 -6.61 6.24 7.32
C ASN A 25 -5.73 7.44 6.91
N GLY A 26 -4.82 7.89 7.78
CA GLY A 26 -3.84 8.94 7.51
C GLY A 26 -4.44 10.35 7.45
N ASP A 27 -5.60 10.59 8.08
CA ASP A 27 -6.29 11.89 8.05
C ASP A 27 -5.87 12.84 9.18
N GLY A 28 -5.03 12.37 10.09
CA GLY A 28 -4.51 13.09 11.24
C GLY A 28 -5.41 13.08 12.48
N ASN A 29 -6.53 12.34 12.46
CA ASN A 29 -7.47 12.26 13.60
C ASN A 29 -7.78 10.82 13.98
N ILE A 30 -7.43 10.41 15.21
CA ILE A 30 -7.85 9.11 15.75
C ILE A 30 -9.34 9.12 16.10
N ASN A 31 -10.15 8.38 15.36
CA ASN A 31 -11.59 8.26 15.58
C ASN A 31 -12.16 6.91 15.09
N VAL A 32 -13.49 6.83 14.94
CA VAL A 32 -14.17 5.60 14.53
C VAL A 32 -13.82 5.17 13.10
N LEU A 33 -13.41 6.10 12.25
CA LEU A 33 -13.00 5.82 10.87
C LEU A 33 -11.75 4.92 10.81
N ASP A 34 -10.81 5.06 11.74
CA ASP A 34 -9.62 4.20 11.82
C ASP A 34 -9.96 2.76 12.16
N VAL A 35 -10.90 2.58 13.10
CA VAL A 35 -11.39 1.25 13.48
C VAL A 35 -12.09 0.59 12.30
N ILE A 36 -12.88 1.34 11.53
CA ILE A 36 -13.55 0.83 10.34
C ILE A 36 -12.53 0.40 9.28
N SER A 37 -11.49 1.20 9.04
CA SER A 37 -10.40 0.84 8.10
C SER A 37 -9.69 -0.45 8.52
N LEU A 38 -9.36 -0.60 9.81
CA LEU A 38 -8.75 -1.83 10.33
C LEU A 38 -9.70 -3.04 10.21
N VAL A 39 -10.98 -2.87 10.52
CA VAL A 39 -11.97 -3.95 10.37
C VAL A 39 -12.11 -4.36 8.91
N ASN A 40 -12.12 -3.40 7.98
CA ASN A 40 -12.18 -3.69 6.55
C ASN A 40 -10.94 -4.47 6.09
N LEU A 41 -9.75 -4.17 6.61
CA LEU A 41 -8.54 -4.94 6.35
C LEU A 41 -8.67 -6.40 6.84
N ILE A 42 -9.31 -6.63 7.99
CA ILE A 42 -9.53 -7.97 8.54
C ILE A 42 -10.62 -8.73 7.77
N LEU A 43 -11.70 -8.06 7.37
CA LEU A 43 -12.85 -8.68 6.71
C LEU A 43 -12.62 -8.93 5.22
N ASN A 44 -11.82 -8.09 4.57
CA ASN A 44 -11.46 -8.20 3.16
C ASN A 44 -9.93 -8.21 3.03
N PRO A 45 -9.25 -9.27 3.50
CA PRO A 45 -7.82 -9.36 3.35
C PRO A 45 -7.50 -9.47 1.86
N THR A 46 -6.90 -8.42 1.31
CA THR A 46 -6.26 -8.46 0.01
C THR A 46 -5.08 -9.44 0.10
N PRO A 47 -4.89 -10.35 -0.86
CA PRO A 47 -3.68 -11.17 -0.91
C PRO A 47 -2.43 -10.29 -0.80
N GLU A 48 -1.43 -10.71 -0.04
CA GLU A 48 -0.20 -9.92 0.15
C GLU A 48 0.47 -9.57 -1.18
N GLU A 49 0.35 -10.46 -2.17
CA GLU A 49 0.75 -10.27 -3.56
C GLU A 49 0.17 -8.98 -4.18
N CYS A 50 -1.09 -8.67 -3.91
CA CYS A 50 -1.76 -7.46 -4.40
C CYS A 50 -1.23 -6.16 -3.76
N ASN A 51 -0.39 -6.28 -2.72
CA ASN A 51 0.19 -5.15 -2.01
C ASN A 51 1.67 -4.95 -2.30
N ILE A 52 2.26 -5.76 -3.19
CA ILE A 52 3.65 -5.65 -3.58
C ILE A 52 3.81 -4.56 -4.65
N ILE A 53 4.61 -3.55 -4.33
CA ILE A 53 5.06 -2.54 -5.31
C ILE A 53 6.31 -3.12 -6.01
N PRO A 54 6.27 -3.32 -7.35
CA PRO A 54 7.39 -3.91 -8.06
C PRO A 54 8.58 -2.94 -8.17
N GLU A 55 9.79 -3.46 -7.98
CA GLU A 55 11.03 -2.71 -8.14
C GLU A 55 11.80 -3.15 -9.39
N ILE A 56 12.48 -2.21 -10.06
CA ILE A 56 13.35 -2.52 -11.19
C ILE A 56 14.66 -3.12 -10.65
N ASP A 57 14.85 -4.42 -10.89
CA ASP A 57 16.08 -5.15 -10.57
C ASP A 57 17.24 -4.75 -11.53
N PRO A 58 18.52 -4.68 -11.11
CA PRO A 58 19.64 -4.21 -11.95
C PRO A 58 20.00 -5.12 -13.14
N CYS A 59 19.32 -6.25 -13.30
CA CYS A 59 19.55 -7.14 -14.43
C CYS A 59 18.90 -6.59 -15.71
N ASP A 60 19.65 -6.61 -16.83
CA ASP A 60 19.20 -6.16 -18.17
C ASP A 60 18.14 -7.07 -18.83
N GLY A 61 17.43 -7.89 -18.06
CA GLY A 61 16.33 -8.73 -18.54
C GLY A 61 15.09 -7.89 -18.85
N ILE A 62 14.34 -8.29 -19.88
CA ILE A 62 13.03 -7.70 -20.19
C ILE A 62 12.01 -8.83 -20.07
N PHE A 63 11.37 -8.92 -18.91
CA PHE A 63 10.33 -9.90 -18.64
C PHE A 63 9.03 -9.17 -18.28
N PRO A 64 7.98 -9.28 -19.10
CA PRO A 64 6.65 -8.79 -18.73
C PRO A 64 6.13 -9.51 -17.50
N THR A 65 5.77 -8.75 -16.48
CA THR A 65 5.07 -9.22 -15.29
C THR A 65 3.89 -8.29 -15.00
N TYR A 66 2.99 -8.71 -14.12
CA TYR A 66 1.82 -7.94 -13.74
C TYR A 66 1.82 -7.72 -12.24
N TYR A 67 1.35 -6.54 -11.83
CA TYR A 67 1.17 -6.15 -10.44
C TYR A 67 -0.17 -5.43 -10.28
N TYR A 68 -0.68 -5.39 -9.05
CA TYR A 68 -1.90 -4.66 -8.74
C TYR A 68 -1.56 -3.24 -8.31
N ASN A 69 -2.04 -2.24 -9.05
CA ASN A 69 -1.87 -0.85 -8.72
C ASN A 69 -2.96 -0.42 -7.71
N GLN A 70 -2.54 -0.17 -6.48
CA GLN A 70 -3.44 0.22 -5.38
C GLN A 70 -4.03 1.63 -5.54
N ASP A 71 -3.40 2.52 -6.32
CA ASP A 71 -3.85 3.90 -6.50
C ASP A 71 -5.10 3.99 -7.38
N ASN A 72 -5.20 3.10 -8.38
CA ASN A 72 -6.31 3.07 -9.33
C ASN A 72 -7.14 1.78 -9.28
N GLY A 73 -6.70 0.78 -8.51
CA GLY A 73 -7.37 -0.51 -8.35
C GLY A 73 -7.33 -1.39 -9.61
N GLN A 74 -6.25 -1.33 -10.39
CA GLN A 74 -6.12 -2.06 -11.66
C GLN A 74 -4.84 -2.90 -11.74
N CYS A 75 -4.91 -4.02 -12.45
CA CYS A 75 -3.73 -4.81 -12.80
C CYS A 75 -2.98 -4.20 -13.99
N GLU A 76 -1.72 -3.83 -13.77
CA GLU A 76 -0.86 -3.19 -14.76
C GLU A 76 0.35 -4.06 -15.12
N GLU A 77 0.84 -3.92 -16.36
CA GLU A 77 2.06 -4.56 -16.82
C GLU A 77 3.29 -3.76 -16.36
N PHE A 78 4.29 -4.49 -15.89
CA PHE A 78 5.60 -3.97 -15.51
C PHE A 78 6.70 -4.79 -16.16
N ILE A 79 7.81 -4.16 -16.50
CA ILE A 79 8.99 -4.85 -17.05
C ILE A 79 9.96 -5.13 -15.91
N THR A 80 10.14 -6.41 -15.58
CA THR A 80 11.10 -6.87 -14.58
C THR A 80 12.37 -7.43 -15.23
N GLY A 81 13.47 -7.40 -14.46
CA GLY A 81 14.75 -8.03 -14.82
C GLY A 81 14.73 -9.56 -14.66
N CYS A 82 15.91 -10.20 -14.71
CA CYS A 82 16.02 -11.66 -14.59
C CYS A 82 15.60 -12.25 -13.23
N CYS A 83 15.72 -11.47 -12.15
CA CYS A 83 15.45 -11.93 -10.78
C CYS A 83 14.39 -11.09 -10.06
N GLY A 84 13.80 -10.10 -10.73
CA GLY A 84 12.83 -9.23 -10.08
C GLY A 84 11.53 -10.00 -9.84
N GLY A 85 11.14 -10.07 -8.56
CA GLY A 85 9.95 -10.74 -8.07
C GLY A 85 8.68 -10.19 -8.71
N GLY A 86 8.35 -10.72 -9.88
CA GLY A 86 7.07 -10.51 -10.52
C GLY A 86 5.99 -11.14 -9.66
N VAL A 87 4.94 -10.37 -9.36
CA VAL A 87 3.83 -10.82 -8.52
C VAL A 87 2.96 -11.81 -9.31
N PHE A 88 2.63 -11.46 -10.55
CA PHE A 88 1.78 -12.26 -11.42
C PHE A 88 2.39 -12.44 -12.82
N ASN A 89 2.21 -13.63 -13.39
CA ASN A 89 2.70 -13.97 -14.74
C ASN A 89 1.70 -13.64 -15.84
N THR A 90 0.43 -13.39 -15.49
CA THR A 90 -0.63 -13.05 -16.44
C THR A 90 -1.53 -11.96 -15.87
N GLN A 91 -2.12 -11.15 -16.75
CA GLN A 91 -3.12 -10.17 -16.35
C GLN A 91 -4.30 -10.84 -15.61
N GLN A 92 -4.78 -11.98 -16.13
CA GLN A 92 -5.92 -12.70 -15.55
C GLN A 92 -5.62 -13.16 -14.12
N SER A 93 -4.43 -13.72 -13.86
CA SER A 93 -4.07 -14.17 -12.51
C SER A 93 -4.01 -13.02 -11.49
N CYS A 94 -3.67 -11.81 -11.95
CA CYS A 94 -3.72 -10.63 -11.09
C CYS A 94 -5.18 -10.23 -10.80
N GLN A 95 -6.02 -10.17 -11.83
CA GLN A 95 -7.43 -9.79 -11.69
C GLN A 95 -8.20 -10.75 -10.79
N ASP A 96 -8.04 -12.06 -11.01
CA ASP A 96 -8.70 -13.09 -10.21
C ASP A 96 -8.28 -13.07 -8.72
N SER A 97 -7.11 -12.48 -8.42
CA SER A 97 -6.56 -12.42 -7.07
C SER A 97 -6.87 -11.10 -6.35
N CYS A 98 -6.91 -9.98 -7.09
CA CYS A 98 -6.85 -8.64 -6.51
C CYS A 98 -8.08 -7.75 -6.80
N GLU A 99 -8.97 -8.13 -7.71
CA GLU A 99 -10.26 -7.46 -7.98
C GLU A 99 -11.44 -8.19 -7.33
#